data_AF-A0A973HQJ2-F1
#
_entry.id   AF-A0A973HQJ2-F1
#
_cell.length_a   1.000
_cell.length_b   1.000
_cell.length_c   1.000
_cell.angle_alpha   90.00
_cell.angle_beta   90.00
_cell.angle_gamma   90.00
#
_symmetry.space_group_name_H-M   'P 1'
#
loop_
_entity.id
_entity.type
_entity.pdbx_description
1 polymer ?
#
loop_
_entity_poly.entity_id
_entity_poly.type
_entity_poly.pdbx_seq_one_letter_code
_entity_poly.pdbx_strand_id
1 'polypeptide(L)'
;MTKPRNAVCCVLALLVGPAIAGSALAQGDARSVPAVSLERLFQLPPQEPPQAAEGRPGAASREEWEERFRLAHDEVDAVDAALRAAQEEVESLAAGSAAWQLAAPGAGAGSENSPLSFRLRQEIRRQRDNLAKAQSKLTDLRVEASLAGVPREWQGDQSPSSHDRLEGRKKKAGSANSAVDAK
;
A
#
# COMPACT_ATOMS: atom_id res chain seq x y z
N MET A 1 -27.13 -24.76 18.18
CA MET A 1 -26.05 -23.76 18.11
C MET A 1 -24.72 -24.50 17.99
N THR A 2 -24.28 -24.75 16.76
CA THR A 2 -23.09 -25.56 16.45
C THR A 2 -22.03 -24.67 15.78
N LYS A 3 -20.85 -24.58 16.40
CA LYS A 3 -19.69 -23.83 15.88
C LYS A 3 -18.95 -24.69 14.84
N PRO A 4 -18.63 -24.19 13.63
CA PRO A 4 -17.70 -24.87 12.75
C PRO A 4 -16.25 -24.67 13.21
N ARG A 5 -15.49 -25.77 13.23
CA ARG A 5 -14.05 -25.83 13.50
C ARG A 5 -13.31 -25.61 12.19
N ASN A 6 -12.47 -24.58 12.12
CA ASN A 6 -11.61 -24.33 10.95
C ASN A 6 -10.47 -25.36 10.93
N ALA A 7 -10.53 -26.26 9.95
CA ALA A 7 -9.48 -27.23 9.65
C ALA A 7 -8.35 -26.52 8.89
N VAL A 8 -7.18 -26.46 9.51
CA VAL A 8 -5.93 -26.04 8.88
C VAL A 8 -5.40 -27.22 8.06
N CYS A 9 -5.61 -27.17 6.75
CA CYS A 9 -4.97 -28.09 5.81
C CYS A 9 -3.61 -27.51 5.37
N CYS A 10 -2.53 -28.05 5.94
CA CYS A 10 -1.18 -27.87 5.44
C CYS A 10 -1.02 -28.67 4.13
N VAL A 11 -0.99 -27.99 2.99
CA VAL A 11 -0.56 -28.59 1.72
C VAL A 11 0.93 -28.35 1.56
N LEU A 12 1.70 -29.39 1.86
CA LEU A 12 3.15 -29.45 1.69
C LEU A 12 3.42 -30.02 0.29
N ALA A 13 3.74 -29.15 -0.68
CA ALA A 13 4.07 -29.56 -2.04
C ALA A 13 5.58 -29.80 -2.17
N LEU A 14 5.94 -31.08 -2.28
CA LEU A 14 7.25 -31.59 -2.69
C LEU A 14 7.56 -31.18 -4.13
N LEU A 15 8.66 -30.47 -4.35
CA LEU A 15 9.18 -30.15 -5.68
C LEU A 15 10.40 -31.04 -5.96
N VAL A 16 10.13 -32.17 -6.63
CA VAL A 16 11.13 -33.06 -7.24
C VAL A 16 11.40 -32.53 -8.65
N GLY A 17 12.62 -32.03 -8.89
CA GLY A 17 13.08 -31.62 -10.23
C GLY A 17 14.03 -32.66 -10.83
N PRO A 18 13.86 -33.05 -12.11
CA PRO A 18 14.69 -34.07 -12.75
C PRO A 18 16.04 -33.53 -13.22
N ALA A 19 17.05 -34.39 -13.13
CA ALA A 19 18.37 -34.19 -13.73
C ALA A 19 18.26 -34.15 -15.26
N ILE A 20 18.69 -33.04 -15.86
CA ILE A 20 18.82 -32.91 -17.32
C ILE A 20 20.16 -33.53 -17.71
N ALA A 21 20.09 -34.73 -18.29
CA ALA A 21 21.23 -35.39 -18.91
C ALA A 21 21.63 -34.66 -20.20
N GLY A 22 22.93 -34.39 -20.34
CA GLY A 22 23.54 -33.73 -21.49
C GLY A 22 23.27 -34.48 -22.79
N SER A 23 22.72 -33.76 -23.76
CA SER A 23 22.57 -34.25 -25.12
C SER A 23 23.80 -33.93 -25.96
N ALA A 24 24.23 -34.96 -26.67
CA ALA A 24 25.40 -35.06 -27.49
C ALA A 24 25.46 -34.04 -28.63
N LEU A 25 26.71 -33.68 -28.95
CA LEU A 25 27.14 -32.87 -30.07
C LEU A 25 26.73 -33.54 -31.40
N ALA A 26 25.64 -33.07 -32.01
CA ALA A 26 25.34 -33.30 -33.41
C ALA A 26 25.79 -32.08 -34.22
N GLN A 27 26.88 -32.27 -34.94
CA GLN A 27 27.52 -31.31 -35.84
C GLN A 27 26.65 -31.17 -37.10
N GLY A 28 25.66 -30.30 -37.02
CA GLY A 28 24.71 -29.99 -38.09
C GLY A 28 25.12 -28.74 -38.86
N ASP A 29 25.39 -28.95 -40.15
CA ASP A 29 25.36 -28.03 -41.28
C ASP A 29 25.09 -26.53 -40.98
N ALA A 30 26.08 -25.70 -41.30
CA ALA A 30 26.04 -24.25 -41.19
C ALA A 30 25.06 -23.64 -42.22
N ARG A 31 23.76 -23.78 -41.97
CA ARG A 31 22.75 -22.94 -42.61
C ARG A 31 23.00 -21.51 -42.14
N SER A 32 23.35 -20.63 -43.08
CA SER A 32 23.53 -19.21 -42.83
C SER A 32 22.23 -18.64 -42.24
N VAL A 33 22.18 -18.52 -40.91
CA VAL A 33 21.08 -17.86 -40.22
C VAL A 33 21.14 -16.40 -40.66
N PRO A 34 20.08 -15.86 -41.31
CA PRO A 34 20.08 -14.47 -41.72
C PRO A 34 20.34 -13.62 -40.47
N ALA A 35 21.32 -12.72 -40.55
CA ALA A 35 21.67 -11.85 -39.44
C ALA A 35 20.44 -11.03 -39.02
N VAL A 36 19.75 -11.50 -37.98
CA VAL A 36 18.65 -10.76 -37.37
C VAL A 36 19.29 -9.59 -36.66
N SER A 37 19.22 -8.41 -37.28
CA SER A 37 19.69 -7.16 -36.71
C SER A 37 19.13 -6.99 -35.30
N LEU A 38 19.99 -6.69 -34.33
CA LEU A 38 19.61 -6.51 -32.92
C LEU A 38 18.43 -5.53 -32.77
N GLU A 39 18.32 -4.52 -33.64
CA GLU A 39 17.16 -3.61 -33.65
C GLU A 39 15.82 -4.33 -33.81
N ARG A 40 15.77 -5.42 -34.58
CA ARG A 40 14.53 -6.21 -34.77
C ARG A 40 14.18 -7.04 -33.53
N LEU A 41 15.18 -7.35 -32.69
CA LEU A 41 14.97 -7.97 -31.38
C LEU A 41 14.56 -6.93 -30.32
N PHE A 42 14.89 -5.66 -30.52
CA PHE A 42 14.50 -4.54 -29.64
C PHE A 42 13.29 -3.74 -30.14
N GLN A 43 12.73 -4.07 -31.30
CA GLN A 43 11.41 -3.61 -31.70
C GLN A 43 10.38 -4.28 -30.78
N LEU A 44 10.19 -3.71 -29.60
CA LEU A 44 9.00 -3.97 -28.82
C LEU A 44 7.81 -3.70 -29.76
N PRO A 45 6.88 -4.66 -29.90
CA PRO A 45 5.67 -4.41 -30.68
C PRO A 45 5.07 -3.09 -30.17
N PRO A 46 4.60 -2.21 -31.09
CA PRO A 46 3.98 -0.96 -30.70
C PRO A 46 2.98 -1.30 -29.62
N GLN A 47 3.20 -0.76 -28.42
CA GLN A 47 2.36 -1.03 -27.28
C GLN A 47 0.98 -0.53 -27.66
N GLU A 48 0.09 -1.43 -28.07
CA GLU A 48 -1.30 -1.07 -28.27
C GLU A 48 -1.75 -0.45 -26.95
N PRO A 49 -2.36 0.75 -27.00
CA PRO A 49 -2.89 1.34 -25.78
C PRO A 49 -3.79 0.28 -25.14
N PRO A 50 -3.66 0.04 -23.83
CA PRO A 50 -4.44 -0.99 -23.15
C PRO A 50 -5.91 -0.74 -23.51
N GLN A 51 -6.50 -1.65 -24.30
CA GLN A 51 -7.91 -1.54 -24.63
C GLN A 51 -8.65 -1.56 -23.30
N ALA A 52 -9.42 -0.50 -23.05
CA ALA A 52 -10.20 -0.37 -21.82
C ALA A 52 -10.97 -1.68 -21.61
N ALA A 53 -10.95 -2.19 -20.38
CA ALA A 53 -11.55 -3.48 -20.03
C ALA A 53 -13.06 -3.57 -20.30
N GLU A 54 -13.69 -2.45 -20.68
CA GLU A 54 -15.07 -2.35 -21.12
C GLU A 54 -15.32 -3.25 -22.34
N GLY A 55 -15.84 -4.45 -22.10
CA GLY A 55 -16.24 -5.40 -23.13
C GLY A 55 -15.70 -6.81 -22.95
N ARG A 56 -14.78 -7.06 -22.01
CA ARG A 56 -14.41 -8.44 -21.66
C ARG A 56 -15.54 -9.06 -20.82
N PRO A 57 -16.18 -10.15 -21.28
CA PRO A 57 -17.22 -10.80 -20.48
C PRO A 57 -16.64 -11.22 -19.13
N GLY A 58 -17.23 -10.69 -18.04
CA GLY A 58 -16.78 -10.90 -16.67
C GLY A 58 -15.88 -9.80 -16.07
N ALA A 59 -15.59 -8.72 -16.80
CA ALA A 59 -14.94 -7.55 -16.21
C ALA A 59 -15.92 -6.78 -15.31
N ALA A 60 -15.47 -6.42 -14.11
CA ALA A 60 -16.20 -5.53 -13.21
C ALA A 60 -16.42 -4.16 -13.86
N SER A 61 -17.59 -3.56 -13.64
CA SER A 61 -17.92 -2.25 -14.20
C SER A 61 -17.09 -1.14 -13.54
N ARG A 62 -17.07 0.03 -14.18
CA ARG A 62 -16.45 1.24 -13.60
C ARG A 62 -16.99 1.54 -12.20
N GLU A 63 -18.32 1.56 -12.07
CA GLU A 63 -19.01 1.85 -10.81
C GLU A 63 -18.63 0.85 -9.71
N GLU A 64 -18.48 -0.43 -10.07
CA GLU A 64 -18.07 -1.48 -9.15
C GLU A 64 -16.64 -1.27 -8.66
N TRP A 65 -15.70 -0.93 -9.55
CA TRP A 65 -14.32 -0.60 -9.15
C TRP A 65 -14.27 0.64 -8.26
N GLU A 66 -14.95 1.71 -8.64
CA GLU A 66 -15.02 2.96 -7.86
C GLU A 66 -15.59 2.69 -6.46
N GLU A 67 -16.65 1.87 -6.35
CA GLU A 67 -17.21 1.48 -5.05
C GLU A 67 -16.23 0.65 -4.22
N ARG A 68 -15.53 -0.33 -4.81
CA ARG A 68 -14.51 -1.13 -4.12
C ARG A 68 -13.37 -0.26 -3.59
N PHE A 69 -12.87 0.68 -4.39
CA PHE A 69 -11.82 1.61 -3.96
C PHE A 69 -12.31 2.54 -2.86
N ARG A 70 -13.52 3.10 -3.00
CA ARG A 70 -14.12 3.94 -1.95
C ARG A 70 -14.20 3.19 -0.62
N LEU A 71 -14.73 1.98 -0.61
CA LEU A 71 -14.83 1.16 0.60
C LEU A 71 -13.45 0.84 1.21
N ALA A 72 -12.44 0.57 0.39
CA ALA A 72 -11.08 0.32 0.88
C ALA A 72 -10.44 1.58 1.47
N HIS A 73 -10.68 2.75 0.89
CA HIS A 73 -10.24 4.04 1.43
C HIS A 73 -10.96 4.36 2.75
N ASP A 74 -12.28 4.22 2.80
CA ASP A 74 -13.07 4.41 4.03
C ASP A 74 -12.58 3.50 5.17
N GLU A 75 -12.20 2.25 4.86
CA GLU A 75 -11.63 1.32 5.82
C GLU A 75 -10.28 1.80 6.37
N VAL A 76 -9.38 2.31 5.51
CA VAL A 76 -8.09 2.88 5.95
C VAL A 76 -8.32 4.10 6.84
N ASP A 77 -9.21 5.01 6.45
CA ASP A 77 -9.51 6.24 7.19
C ASP A 77 -10.15 5.93 8.55
N ALA A 78 -11.05 4.95 8.61
CA ALA A 78 -11.67 4.50 9.85
C ALA A 78 -10.65 3.93 10.84
N VAL A 79 -9.71 3.11 10.35
CA VAL A 79 -8.66 2.52 11.20
C VAL A 79 -7.64 3.56 11.64
N ASP A 80 -7.28 4.52 10.78
CA ASP A 80 -6.42 5.64 11.14
C ASP A 80 -7.07 6.52 12.21
N ALA A 81 -8.36 6.84 12.07
CA ALA A 81 -9.10 7.59 13.08
C ALA A 81 -9.15 6.85 14.43
N ALA A 82 -9.35 5.53 14.42
CA ALA A 82 -9.31 4.71 15.63
C ALA A 82 -7.91 4.68 16.29
N LEU A 83 -6.85 4.62 15.48
CA LEU A 83 -5.47 4.71 15.96
C LEU A 83 -5.19 6.07 16.62
N ARG A 84 -5.62 7.17 16.00
CA ARG A 84 -5.48 8.52 16.58
C ARG A 84 -6.24 8.67 17.88
N ALA A 85 -7.49 8.21 17.94
CA ALA A 85 -8.28 8.22 19.17
C ALA A 85 -7.60 7.44 20.32
N ALA A 86 -7.01 6.27 20.02
CA ALA A 86 -6.27 5.50 21.01
C ALA A 86 -4.99 6.20 21.50
N GLN A 87 -4.33 6.97 20.62
CA GLN A 87 -3.16 7.78 21.00
C GLN A 87 -3.57 8.96 21.89
N GLU A 88 -4.62 9.67 21.52
CA GLU A 88 -5.18 10.79 22.31
C GLU A 88 -5.62 10.31 23.71
N GLU A 89 -6.17 9.10 23.86
CA GLU A 89 -6.52 8.54 25.16
C GLU A 89 -5.28 8.30 26.05
N VAL A 90 -4.18 7.81 25.47
CA VAL A 90 -2.91 7.66 26.18
C VAL A 90 -2.35 9.03 26.60
N GLU A 91 -2.41 10.02 25.71
CA GLU A 91 -1.95 11.38 26.00
C GLU A 91 -2.79 12.05 27.10
N SER A 92 -4.11 11.86 27.08
CA SER A 92 -5.03 12.37 28.12
C SER A 92 -4.73 11.77 29.50
N LEU A 93 -4.48 10.46 29.57
CA LEU A 93 -4.06 9.81 30.80
C LEU A 93 -2.68 10.28 31.28
N ALA A 94 -1.77 10.52 30.34
CA ALA A 94 -0.44 11.04 30.63
C ALA A 94 -0.47 12.50 31.10
N ALA A 95 -1.46 13.29 30.66
CA ALA A 95 -1.66 14.68 31.09
C ALA A 95 -2.35 14.78 32.46
N GLY A 96 -3.33 13.92 32.74
CA GLY A 96 -4.02 13.87 34.03
C GLY A 96 -3.19 13.27 35.18
N SER A 97 -2.25 12.39 34.83
CA SER A 97 -1.24 11.89 35.75
C SER A 97 -0.04 12.82 35.73
N ALA A 98 0.17 13.62 36.79
CA ALA A 98 1.36 14.46 36.98
C ALA A 98 2.71 13.67 37.06
N ALA A 99 2.74 12.42 36.58
CA ALA A 99 3.86 11.48 36.63
C ALA A 99 4.96 11.74 35.59
N TRP A 100 4.89 12.80 34.80
CA TRP A 100 6.06 13.34 34.08
C TRP A 100 7.00 14.13 34.99
N GLN A 101 6.84 14.03 36.32
CA GLN A 101 7.94 14.34 37.22
C GLN A 101 9.13 13.47 36.81
N LEU A 102 10.24 14.11 36.42
CA LEU A 102 11.53 13.46 36.23
C LEU A 102 11.86 12.69 37.51
N ALA A 103 11.46 11.42 37.57
CA ALA A 103 11.94 10.52 38.59
C ALA A 103 13.45 10.40 38.35
N ALA A 104 14.24 10.81 39.35
CA ALA A 104 15.69 10.70 39.28
C ALA A 104 16.07 9.28 38.86
N PRO A 105 17.01 9.09 37.92
CA PRO A 105 17.45 7.77 37.48
C PRO A 105 17.90 6.97 38.71
N GLY A 106 17.10 5.98 39.12
CA GLY A 106 17.30 5.20 40.35
C GLY A 106 16.06 5.06 41.24
N ALA A 107 15.08 5.96 41.15
CA ALA A 107 13.78 5.77 41.79
C ALA A 107 12.93 4.86 40.90
N GLY A 108 12.66 3.64 41.34
CA GLY A 108 11.90 2.64 40.57
C GLY A 108 10.59 3.22 40.04
N ALA A 109 10.49 3.35 38.71
CA ALA A 109 9.33 3.88 38.01
C ALA A 109 8.15 2.90 38.12
N GLY A 110 7.45 2.91 39.25
CA GLY A 110 6.27 2.07 39.50
C GLY A 110 5.01 2.54 38.75
N SER A 111 5.05 3.70 38.09
CA SER A 111 3.89 4.32 37.43
C SER A 111 3.55 3.72 36.06
N GLU A 112 4.44 2.94 35.43
CA GLU A 112 4.20 2.44 34.06
C GLU A 112 3.26 1.23 33.98
N ASN A 113 3.04 0.51 35.09
CA ASN A 113 2.31 -0.75 35.14
C ASN A 113 0.85 -0.63 35.62
N SER A 114 0.16 0.46 35.29
CA SER A 114 -1.30 0.48 35.46
C SER A 114 -1.91 -0.53 34.48
N PRO A 115 -2.81 -1.44 34.89
CA PRO A 115 -3.50 -2.35 33.97
C PRO A 115 -4.19 -1.62 32.81
N LEU A 116 -4.57 -0.35 33.02
CA LEU A 116 -5.15 0.52 32.00
C LEU A 116 -4.11 0.92 30.93
N SER A 117 -2.91 1.34 31.32
CA SER A 117 -1.85 1.72 30.37
C SER A 117 -1.39 0.53 29.53
N PHE A 118 -1.37 -0.67 30.12
CA PHE A 118 -1.06 -1.90 29.37
C PHE A 118 -2.11 -2.16 28.28
N ARG A 119 -3.40 -2.08 28.60
CA ARG A 119 -4.49 -2.29 27.62
C ARG A 119 -4.41 -1.32 26.45
N LEU A 120 -4.18 -0.02 26.71
CA LEU A 120 -4.07 0.98 25.65
C LEU A 120 -2.84 0.77 24.76
N ARG A 121 -1.70 0.35 25.33
CA ARG A 121 -0.52 -0.01 24.53
C ARG A 121 -0.79 -1.22 23.63
N GLN A 122 -1.52 -2.22 24.10
CA GLN A 122 -1.96 -3.34 23.27
C GLN A 122 -2.95 -2.90 22.19
N GLU A 123 -3.86 -1.99 22.52
CA GLU A 123 -4.82 -1.43 21.56
C GLU A 123 -4.11 -0.69 20.42
N ILE A 124 -3.14 0.17 20.74
CA ILE A 124 -2.34 0.88 19.72
C ILE A 124 -1.60 -0.10 18.81
N ARG A 125 -1.03 -1.19 19.36
CA ARG A 125 -0.39 -2.24 18.55
C ARG A 125 -1.40 -2.90 17.62
N ARG A 126 -2.57 -3.27 18.14
CA ARG A 126 -3.66 -3.86 17.36
C ARG A 126 -4.12 -2.94 16.23
N GLN A 127 -4.29 -1.64 16.51
CA GLN A 127 -4.72 -0.68 15.50
C GLN A 127 -3.66 -0.45 14.42
N ARG A 128 -2.36 -0.48 14.77
CA ARG A 128 -1.27 -0.46 13.78
C ARG A 128 -1.28 -1.69 12.88
N ASP A 129 -1.51 -2.87 13.44
CA ASP A 129 -1.62 -4.11 12.64
C ASP A 129 -2.84 -4.08 11.72
N ASN A 130 -3.97 -3.53 12.20
CA ASN A 130 -5.17 -3.33 11.38
C ASN A 130 -4.92 -2.33 10.26
N LEU A 131 -4.20 -1.25 10.53
CA LEU A 131 -3.86 -0.23 9.53
C LEU A 131 -2.99 -0.84 8.43
N ALA A 132 -1.98 -1.64 8.80
CA ALA A 132 -1.13 -2.35 7.85
C ALA A 132 -1.94 -3.32 6.98
N LYS A 133 -2.92 -4.03 7.55
CA LYS A 133 -3.82 -4.92 6.79
C LYS A 133 -4.71 -4.16 5.82
N ALA A 134 -5.32 -3.06 6.26
CA ALA A 134 -6.17 -2.23 5.40
C ALA A 134 -5.36 -1.62 4.24
N GLN A 135 -4.14 -1.16 4.51
CA GLN A 135 -3.22 -0.66 3.48
C GLN A 135 -2.77 -1.77 2.51
N SER A 136 -2.49 -2.98 3.01
CA SER A 136 -2.19 -4.13 2.14
C SER A 136 -3.36 -4.42 1.22
N LYS A 137 -4.60 -4.47 1.75
CA LYS A 137 -5.81 -4.70 0.96
C LYS A 137 -6.03 -3.64 -0.11
N LEU A 138 -5.80 -2.37 0.21
CA LEU A 138 -5.85 -1.28 -0.78
C LEU A 138 -4.78 -1.47 -1.86
N THR A 139 -3.57 -1.90 -1.49
CA THR A 139 -2.48 -2.17 -2.44
C THR A 139 -2.80 -3.36 -3.33
N ASP A 140 -3.34 -4.44 -2.78
CA ASP A 140 -3.76 -5.63 -3.52
C ASP A 140 -4.85 -5.25 -4.55
N LEU A 141 -5.83 -4.44 -4.14
CA LEU A 141 -6.87 -3.92 -5.03
C LEU A 141 -6.29 -3.07 -6.17
N ARG A 142 -5.24 -2.26 -5.91
CA ARG A 142 -4.53 -1.49 -6.95
C ARG A 142 -3.80 -2.40 -7.93
N VAL A 143 -3.19 -3.47 -7.45
CA VAL A 143 -2.52 -4.46 -8.30
C VAL A 143 -3.55 -5.17 -9.17
N GLU A 144 -4.66 -5.62 -8.60
CA GLU A 144 -5.76 -6.24 -9.34
C GLU A 144 -6.32 -5.31 -10.41
N ALA A 145 -6.56 -4.04 -10.06
CA ALA A 145 -7.02 -3.01 -10.99
C ALA A 145 -6.00 -2.78 -12.12
N SER A 146 -4.70 -2.71 -11.80
CA SER A 146 -3.64 -2.56 -12.80
C SER A 146 -3.55 -3.77 -13.73
N LEU A 147 -3.75 -4.99 -13.23
CA LEU A 147 -3.77 -6.21 -14.03
C LEU A 147 -5.03 -6.30 -14.91
N ALA A 148 -6.13 -5.75 -14.44
CA ALA A 148 -7.38 -5.64 -15.19
C ALA A 148 -7.35 -4.50 -16.23
N GLY A 149 -6.30 -3.67 -16.26
CA GLY A 149 -6.23 -2.50 -17.16
C GLY A 149 -7.16 -1.36 -16.76
N VAL A 150 -7.54 -1.29 -15.47
CA VAL A 150 -8.38 -0.22 -14.93
C VAL A 150 -7.59 1.09 -14.90
N PRO A 151 -8.10 2.17 -15.52
CA PRO A 151 -7.44 3.47 -15.50
C PRO A 151 -7.23 4.02 -14.08
N ARG A 152 -6.16 4.81 -13.88
CA ARG A 152 -5.78 5.32 -12.55
C ARG A 152 -6.78 6.32 -12.00
N GLU A 153 -7.49 7.02 -12.87
CA GLU A 153 -8.55 7.97 -12.52
C GLU A 153 -9.70 7.31 -11.75
N TRP A 154 -9.97 6.01 -11.97
CA TRP A 154 -11.02 5.27 -11.25
C TRP A 154 -10.57 4.82 -9.86
N GLN A 155 -9.26 4.77 -9.62
CA GLN A 155 -8.69 4.28 -8.37
C GLN A 155 -8.79 5.31 -7.23
N GLY A 156 -9.31 6.51 -7.49
CA GLY A 156 -9.40 7.60 -6.50
C GLY A 156 -8.05 8.24 -6.16
N ASP A 157 -6.93 7.68 -6.62
CA ASP A 157 -5.62 8.32 -6.70
C ASP A 157 -5.66 9.40 -7.81
N GLN A 158 -6.51 10.41 -7.63
CA GLN A 158 -6.20 11.74 -8.13
C GLN A 158 -5.01 12.24 -7.30
N SER A 159 -3.85 11.59 -7.46
CA SER A 159 -2.60 12.23 -7.13
C SER A 159 -2.65 13.52 -7.91
N PRO A 160 -2.82 14.69 -7.26
CA PRO A 160 -2.90 15.96 -7.96
C PRO A 160 -1.63 15.97 -8.78
N SER A 161 -1.81 15.86 -10.10
CA SER A 161 -0.72 15.59 -11.03
C SER A 161 0.45 16.45 -10.58
N SER A 162 1.64 15.87 -10.46
CA SER A 162 2.82 16.55 -9.89
C SER A 162 3.11 17.92 -10.55
N HIS A 163 2.45 18.20 -11.67
CA HIS A 163 2.23 19.49 -12.30
C HIS A 163 1.70 20.60 -11.37
N ASP A 164 0.69 20.36 -10.53
CA ASP A 164 0.07 21.41 -9.70
C ASP A 164 0.90 21.76 -8.46
N ARG A 165 1.73 20.80 -7.98
CA ARG A 165 2.66 21.00 -6.87
C ARG A 165 3.80 21.97 -7.20
N LEU A 166 4.11 22.16 -8.49
CA LEU A 166 5.12 23.12 -8.94
C LEU A 166 4.55 24.54 -9.12
N GLU A 167 3.28 24.69 -9.50
CA GLU A 167 2.62 25.98 -9.69
C GLU A 167 2.33 26.70 -8.36
N GLY A 168 1.94 25.95 -7.31
CA GLY A 168 1.66 26.53 -5.98
C GLY A 168 2.89 27.13 -5.26
N ARG A 169 4.12 26.72 -5.62
CA ARG A 169 5.35 27.20 -4.95
C ARG A 169 5.81 28.57 -5.45
N LYS A 170 5.43 28.99 -6.67
CA LYS A 170 5.83 30.31 -7.20
C LYS A 170 5.01 31.47 -6.61
N LYS A 171 3.74 31.26 -6.24
CA LYS A 171 2.90 32.35 -5.70
C LYS A 171 3.21 32.74 -4.25
N LYS A 172 3.77 31.83 -3.43
CA LYS A 172 4.03 32.13 -2.00
C LYS A 172 5.30 32.93 -1.75
N ALA A 173 6.19 33.07 -2.74
CA ALA A 173 7.38 33.92 -2.62
C ALA A 173 7.11 35.42 -2.90
N GLY A 174 5.97 35.77 -3.52
CA GLY A 174 5.67 37.16 -3.90
C GLY A 174 4.80 37.96 -2.90
N SER A 175 4.10 37.29 -1.98
CA SER A 175 3.07 37.95 -1.16
C SER A 175 3.56 38.51 0.19
N ALA A 176 4.82 38.30 0.57
CA ALA A 176 5.36 38.78 1.85
C ALA A 176 5.92 40.22 1.82
N ASN A 177 6.03 40.88 0.66
CA ASN A 177 6.68 42.19 0.54
C ASN A 177 5.74 43.40 0.46
N SER A 178 4.42 43.25 0.61
CA SER A 178 3.48 44.37 0.38
C SER A 178 2.92 45.04 1.65
N ALA A 179 3.37 44.67 2.85
CA ALA A 179 2.75 45.15 4.10
C ALA A 179 3.62 46.09 4.97
N VAL A 180 4.70 46.66 4.43
CA VAL A 180 5.62 47.53 5.22
C VAL A 180 5.44 49.04 4.97
N ASP A 181 4.65 49.46 3.99
CA ASP A 181 4.42 50.90 3.69
C ASP A 181 2.97 51.33 3.98
N ALA A 182 2.67 51.60 5.25
CA ALA A 182 1.63 52.54 5.63
C ALA A 182 2.04 53.18 6.96
N LYS A 183 2.53 54.41 6.85
CA LYS A 183 2.99 55.29 7.91
C LYS A 183 2.04 56.48 8.01
#